data_AF-A0AAV5RBN1-F1
#
_entry.id   AF-A0AAV5RBN1-F1
#
_cell.length_a   1.000
_cell.length_b   1.000
_cell.length_c   1.000
_cell.angle_alpha   90.00
_cell.angle_beta   90.00
_cell.angle_gamma   90.00
#
_symmetry.space_group_name_H-M   'P 1'
#
loop_
_entity.id
_entity.type
_entity.pdbx_description
1 polymer ?
#
loop_
_entity_poly.entity_id
_entity_poly.type
_entity_poly.pdbx_seq_one_letter_code
_entity_poly.pdbx_strand_id
1 'polypeptide(L)'
;MTLCDVCTAKESKYTCPKCKWKYCSLVCFKDFKHKEHDEEILSQKEEHVNEEETIKEEFKPTAEDDGSDPMMTELLKNEQFQDYISSPVLQFHILSIIEIINNIGLTNEYSKEGRLEIASRKLNNLREGGLEENEFVEEFVQWLLQWLETYRENNK
;
A
#
# COMPACT_ATOMS: atom_id res chain seq x y z
N MET A 1 38.45 -1.32 -4.14
CA MET A 1 37.60 -2.36 -4.73
C MET A 1 36.87 -3.06 -3.60
N THR A 2 35.53 -3.09 -3.62
CA THR A 2 34.76 -3.81 -2.60
C THR A 2 34.35 -5.18 -3.14
N LEU A 3 34.54 -6.22 -2.34
CA LEU A 3 34.13 -7.57 -2.70
C LEU A 3 32.63 -7.75 -2.44
N CYS A 4 32.06 -8.77 -3.07
CA CYS A 4 30.67 -9.16 -2.85
C CYS A 4 30.48 -9.68 -1.42
N ASP A 5 29.53 -9.12 -0.68
CA ASP A 5 29.24 -9.52 0.70
C ASP A 5 28.57 -10.90 0.79
N VAL A 6 28.02 -11.41 -0.32
CA VAL A 6 27.36 -12.72 -0.40
C VAL A 6 28.34 -13.86 -0.63
N CYS A 7 29.27 -13.70 -1.59
CA CYS A 7 30.17 -14.78 -2.01
C CYS A 7 31.65 -14.50 -1.75
N THR A 8 32.01 -13.26 -1.40
CA THR A 8 33.37 -12.74 -1.12
C THR A 8 34.45 -13.05 -2.16
N ALA A 9 34.11 -13.69 -3.27
CA ALA A 9 35.03 -14.20 -4.28
C ALA A 9 35.24 -13.24 -5.45
N LYS A 10 34.31 -12.30 -5.67
CA LYS A 10 34.32 -11.38 -6.81
C LYS A 10 34.02 -9.96 -6.36
N GLU A 11 34.50 -8.98 -7.12
CA GLU A 11 34.17 -7.57 -6.90
C GLU A 11 32.66 -7.33 -7.03
N SER A 12 32.14 -6.53 -6.12
CA SER A 12 30.74 -6.12 -6.11
C SER A 12 30.46 -5.14 -7.25
N LYS A 13 29.38 -5.37 -8.00
CA LYS A 13 28.93 -4.49 -9.09
C LYS A 13 27.63 -3.75 -8.76
N TYR A 14 26.86 -4.27 -7.81
CA TYR A 14 25.53 -3.79 -7.48
C TYR A 14 25.35 -3.75 -5.96
N THR A 15 24.39 -2.95 -5.49
CA THR A 15 24.04 -2.81 -4.08
C THR A 15 22.55 -3.06 -3.91
N CYS A 16 22.15 -3.89 -2.94
CA CYS A 16 20.74 -4.16 -2.66
C CYS A 16 20.08 -2.93 -2.01
N PRO A 17 18.94 -2.42 -2.51
CA PRO A 17 18.25 -1.29 -1.89
C PRO A 17 17.56 -1.64 -0.56
N LYS A 18 17.33 -2.92 -0.27
CA LYS A 18 16.65 -3.39 0.96
C LYS A 18 17.61 -3.49 2.15
N CYS A 19 18.71 -4.23 1.98
CA CYS A 19 19.68 -4.50 3.05
C CYS A 19 21.05 -3.80 2.89
N LYS A 20 21.25 -3.04 1.81
CA LYS A 20 22.51 -2.35 1.46
C LYS A 20 23.73 -3.26 1.21
N TRP A 21 23.57 -4.58 1.15
CA TRP A 21 24.65 -5.50 0.78
C TRP A 21 25.09 -5.32 -0.66
N LYS A 22 26.40 -5.44 -0.87
CA LYS A 22 27.02 -5.34 -2.19
C LYS A 22 27.15 -6.73 -2.79
N TYR A 23 26.68 -6.89 -4.02
CA TYR A 23 26.69 -8.18 -4.72
C TYR A 23 27.31 -8.10 -6.11
N CYS A 24 27.91 -9.20 -6.57
CA CYS A 24 28.60 -9.24 -7.86
C CYS A 24 27.67 -9.48 -9.06
N SER A 25 26.53 -10.16 -8.85
CA SER A 25 25.56 -10.51 -9.90
C SER A 25 24.20 -10.94 -9.34
N LEU A 26 23.19 -11.07 -10.20
CA LEU A 26 21.85 -11.55 -9.84
C LEU A 26 21.83 -12.93 -9.17
N VAL A 27 22.86 -13.75 -9.37
CA VAL A 27 23.01 -15.04 -8.67
C VAL A 27 23.17 -14.80 -7.17
N CYS A 28 24.05 -13.87 -6.78
CA CYS A 28 24.24 -13.49 -5.38
C CYS A 28 23.05 -12.71 -4.80
N PHE A 29 22.28 -12.01 -5.63
CA PHE A 29 21.04 -11.34 -5.19
C PHE A 29 19.94 -12.33 -4.80
N LYS A 30 19.86 -13.48 -5.49
CA LYS A 30 18.83 -14.51 -5.24
C LYS A 30 19.29 -15.61 -4.28
N ASP A 31 20.54 -15.52 -3.81
CA ASP A 31 21.14 -16.51 -2.91
C ASP A 31 20.41 -16.54 -1.56
N PHE A 32 20.39 -17.71 -0.93
CA PHE A 32 19.74 -17.92 0.36
C PHE A 32 20.35 -17.02 1.43
N LYS A 33 21.67 -16.82 1.42
CA LYS A 33 22.36 -15.94 2.37
C LYS A 33 21.91 -14.47 2.29
N HIS A 34 21.62 -14.01 1.07
CA HIS A 34 21.13 -12.64 0.86
C HIS A 34 19.66 -12.51 1.28
N LYS A 35 18.84 -13.54 1.04
CA LYS A 35 17.42 -13.54 1.43
C LYS A 35 17.22 -13.60 2.94
N GLU A 36 17.98 -14.45 3.63
CA GLU A 36 17.95 -14.56 5.09
C GLU A 36 18.33 -13.24 5.74
N HIS A 37 19.37 -12.57 5.22
CA HIS A 37 19.75 -11.24 5.70
C HIS A 37 18.73 -10.13 5.36
N ASP A 38 18.09 -10.18 4.18
CA ASP A 38 16.98 -9.28 3.85
C ASP A 38 15.82 -9.43 4.86
N GLU A 39 15.54 -10.65 5.32
CA GLU A 39 14.49 -10.95 6.31
C GLU A 39 14.92 -10.64 7.76
N GLU A 40 16.18 -10.87 8.12
CA GLU A 40 16.72 -10.52 9.45
C GLU A 40 16.76 -8.99 9.67
N ILE A 41 17.10 -8.20 8.65
CA ILE A 41 17.06 -6.73 8.75
C ILE A 41 15.63 -6.20 8.90
N LEU A 42 14.62 -6.89 8.35
CA LEU A 42 13.21 -6.55 8.57
C LEU A 42 12.78 -6.83 10.02
N SER A 43 13.38 -7.82 10.68
CA SER A 43 13.03 -8.22 12.06
C SER A 43 13.80 -7.49 13.15
N GLN A 44 14.93 -6.83 12.85
CA GLN A 44 15.80 -6.17 13.84
C GLN A 44 15.63 -4.63 13.91
N LYS A 45 14.68 -4.05 13.18
CA LYS A 45 14.47 -2.58 13.14
C LYS A 45 13.52 -2.05 14.23
N GLU A 46 13.32 -2.81 15.31
CA GLU A 46 12.47 -2.39 16.44
C GLU A 46 13.25 -1.86 17.67
N GLU A 47 14.59 -1.92 17.73
CA GLU A 47 15.28 -1.65 19.02
C GLU A 47 16.41 -0.60 19.06
N HIS A 48 16.71 0.21 18.04
CA HIS A 48 17.68 1.31 18.25
C HIS A 48 17.35 2.63 17.53
N VAL A 49 16.75 3.53 18.30
CA VAL A 49 16.73 4.98 18.12
C VAL A 49 18.10 5.54 18.51
N ASN A 50 18.81 6.23 17.61
CA ASN A 50 19.25 7.61 17.87
C ASN A 50 19.79 8.32 16.61
N GLU A 51 19.25 9.52 16.39
CA GLU A 51 19.83 10.72 15.74
C GLU A 51 20.53 10.59 14.38
N GLU A 52 19.81 10.93 13.30
CA GLU A 52 20.12 12.11 12.48
C GLU A 52 18.95 12.43 11.53
N GLU A 53 18.68 13.72 11.39
CA GLU A 53 17.48 14.35 10.85
C GLU A 53 17.13 13.90 9.42
N THR A 54 15.94 13.33 9.25
CA THR A 54 15.14 13.58 8.04
C THR A 54 13.68 13.33 8.39
N ILE A 55 12.86 14.37 8.18
CA ILE A 55 11.41 14.42 8.39
C ILE A 55 10.77 13.18 7.76
N LYS A 56 10.49 12.19 8.60
CA LYS A 56 9.55 11.11 8.34
C LYS A 56 8.37 11.44 9.21
N GLU A 57 7.32 11.98 8.61
CA GLU A 57 6.00 11.93 9.23
C GLU A 57 5.70 10.45 9.44
N GLU A 58 5.88 10.03 10.68
CA GLU A 58 5.42 8.77 11.20
C GLU A 58 3.94 8.65 10.90
N PHE A 59 3.55 7.55 10.26
CA PHE A 59 2.22 6.99 10.43
C PHE A 59 2.10 6.58 11.90
N LYS A 60 1.86 7.56 12.78
CA LYS A 60 1.32 7.28 14.10
C LYS A 60 -0.03 6.61 13.86
N PRO A 61 -0.29 5.41 14.39
CA PRO A 61 -1.65 5.05 14.67
C PRO A 61 -2.10 6.05 15.73
N THR A 62 -2.75 7.14 15.32
CA THR A 62 -3.55 7.96 16.22
C THR A 62 -4.69 7.09 16.70
N ALA A 63 -4.42 6.34 17.77
CA ALA A 63 -5.42 5.85 18.69
C ALA A 63 -6.00 7.07 19.45
N GLU A 64 -6.79 7.87 18.75
CA GLU A 64 -7.67 8.90 19.32
C GLU A 64 -8.95 8.97 18.47
N ASP A 65 -9.71 7.87 18.46
CA ASP A 65 -11.18 7.89 18.44
C ASP A 65 -11.70 6.47 18.77
N ASP A 66 -12.13 6.23 20.02
CA ASP A 66 -12.97 5.06 20.39
C ASP A 66 -14.42 5.30 19.94
N GLY A 67 -14.56 5.82 18.73
CA GLY A 67 -15.79 6.23 18.06
C GLY A 67 -15.85 5.55 16.71
N SER A 68 -15.84 4.21 16.71
CA SER A 68 -16.02 3.43 15.49
C SER A 68 -17.25 3.95 14.76
N ASP A 69 -17.05 4.59 13.60
CA ASP A 69 -18.15 5.10 12.77
C ASP A 69 -19.19 3.98 12.64
N PRO A 70 -20.44 4.19 13.13
CA PRO A 70 -21.45 3.14 13.14
C PRO A 70 -21.75 2.65 11.73
N MET A 71 -21.60 3.52 10.72
CA MET A 71 -21.73 3.16 9.31
C MET A 71 -20.62 2.19 8.89
N MET A 72 -19.36 2.53 9.18
CA MET A 72 -18.23 1.67 8.83
C MET A 72 -18.31 0.32 9.55
N THR A 73 -18.71 0.32 10.82
CA THR A 73 -18.86 -0.90 11.62
C THR A 73 -19.94 -1.82 11.05
N GLU A 74 -21.05 -1.26 10.55
CA GLU A 74 -22.10 -2.04 9.92
C GLU A 74 -21.68 -2.56 8.54
N LEU A 75 -20.98 -1.73 7.74
CA LEU A 75 -20.44 -2.12 6.44
C LEU A 75 -19.47 -3.30 6.56
N LEU A 76 -18.55 -3.24 7.53
CA LEU A 76 -17.56 -4.31 7.75
C LEU A 76 -18.21 -5.64 8.20
N LYS A 77 -19.41 -5.62 8.78
CA LYS A 77 -20.15 -6.84 9.15
C LYS A 77 -20.94 -7.44 7.99
N ASN A 78 -21.11 -6.69 6.90
CA ASN A 78 -21.89 -7.13 5.75
C ASN A 78 -21.14 -8.24 4.98
N GLU A 79 -21.77 -9.41 4.81
CA GLU A 79 -21.16 -10.56 4.12
C GLU A 79 -20.82 -10.25 2.66
N GLN A 80 -21.71 -9.55 1.95
CA GLN A 80 -21.49 -9.18 0.56
C GLN A 80 -20.31 -8.20 0.40
N PHE A 81 -20.13 -7.26 1.34
CA PHE A 81 -18.93 -6.41 1.38
C PHE A 81 -17.65 -7.25 1.50
N GLN A 82 -17.66 -8.24 2.40
CA GLN A 82 -16.51 -9.12 2.63
C GLN A 82 -16.20 -9.96 1.39
N ASP A 83 -17.22 -10.43 0.67
CA ASP A 83 -17.05 -11.16 -0.58
C ASP A 83 -16.37 -10.29 -1.66
N TYR A 84 -16.82 -9.05 -1.84
CA TYR A 84 -16.19 -8.10 -2.77
C TYR A 84 -14.73 -7.85 -2.40
N ILE A 85 -14.46 -7.48 -1.14
CA ILE A 85 -13.11 -7.13 -0.67
C ILE A 85 -12.18 -8.34 -0.68
N SER A 86 -12.68 -9.57 -0.65
CA SER A 86 -11.87 -10.79 -0.78
C SER A 86 -11.33 -11.01 -2.20
N SER A 87 -11.89 -10.33 -3.21
CA SER A 87 -11.45 -10.47 -4.60
C SER A 87 -10.07 -9.84 -4.84
N PRO A 88 -9.09 -10.60 -5.36
CA PRO A 88 -7.77 -10.06 -5.68
C PRO A 88 -7.79 -8.92 -6.70
N VAL A 89 -8.76 -8.95 -7.62
CA VAL A 89 -8.93 -7.91 -8.65
C VAL A 89 -9.33 -6.60 -8.01
N LEU A 90 -10.35 -6.62 -7.15
CA LEU A 90 -10.79 -5.42 -6.44
C LEU A 90 -9.71 -4.92 -5.49
N GLN A 91 -9.08 -5.82 -4.73
CA GLN A 91 -7.96 -5.46 -3.84
C GLN A 91 -6.85 -4.73 -4.57
N PHE A 92 -6.43 -5.22 -5.74
CA PHE A 92 -5.40 -4.57 -6.54
C PHE A 92 -5.79 -3.12 -6.91
N HIS A 93 -7.02 -2.91 -7.36
CA HIS A 93 -7.50 -1.57 -7.74
C HIS A 93 -7.65 -0.64 -6.53
N ILE A 94 -8.22 -1.13 -5.42
CA ILE A 94 -8.37 -0.37 -4.17
C ILE A 94 -7.01 -0.01 -3.58
N LEU A 95 -6.06 -0.95 -3.54
CA LEU A 95 -4.69 -0.68 -3.08
C LEU A 95 -3.99 0.35 -3.96
N SER A 96 -4.20 0.31 -5.29
CA SER A 96 -3.66 1.33 -6.20
C SER A 96 -4.21 2.73 -5.89
N ILE A 97 -5.50 2.83 -5.55
CA ILE A 97 -6.13 4.10 -5.16
C ILE A 97 -5.60 4.58 -3.81
N ILE A 98 -5.47 3.69 -2.83
CA ILE A 98 -4.88 3.97 -1.51
C ILE A 98 -3.44 4.47 -1.66
N GLU A 99 -2.65 3.85 -2.54
CA GLU A 99 -1.28 4.26 -2.84
C GLU A 99 -1.24 5.69 -3.39
N ILE A 100 -2.16 6.06 -4.29
CA ILE A 100 -2.28 7.44 -4.80
C ILE A 100 -2.58 8.43 -3.67
N ILE A 101 -3.49 8.09 -2.75
CA ILE A 101 -3.90 8.96 -1.64
C ILE A 101 -2.74 9.19 -0.67
N ASN A 102 -1.88 8.19 -0.47
CA ASN A 102 -0.87 8.21 0.60
C ASN A 102 0.56 8.49 0.10
N ASN A 103 0.85 8.33 -1.19
CA ASN A 103 2.21 8.43 -1.73
C ASN A 103 2.44 9.74 -2.49
N ILE A 104 3.13 10.69 -1.83
CA ILE A 104 3.54 11.97 -2.42
C ILE A 104 4.55 11.75 -3.57
N GLY A 105 5.48 10.80 -3.44
CA GLY A 105 6.50 10.54 -4.46
C GLY A 105 5.92 9.97 -5.77
N LEU A 106 4.80 9.25 -5.68
CA LEU A 106 4.08 8.72 -6.84
C LEU A 106 3.31 9.81 -7.60
N THR A 107 2.63 10.70 -6.87
CA THR A 107 1.71 11.70 -7.44
C THR A 107 2.37 13.04 -7.72
N ASN A 108 3.49 13.32 -7.05
CA ASN A 108 4.11 14.64 -6.97
C ASN A 108 3.13 15.73 -6.49
N GLU A 109 2.17 15.35 -5.63
CA GLU A 109 1.16 16.22 -5.07
C GLU A 109 1.26 16.24 -3.54
N TYR A 110 1.53 17.42 -2.99
CA TYR A 110 1.82 17.59 -1.56
C TYR A 110 0.55 17.72 -0.72
N SER A 111 -0.53 18.25 -1.30
CA SER A 111 -1.83 18.36 -0.62
C SER A 111 -2.57 17.03 -0.60
N LYS A 112 -3.25 16.74 0.52
CA LYS A 112 -4.09 15.54 0.62
C LYS A 112 -5.29 15.66 -0.33
N GLU A 113 -5.85 16.84 -0.44
CA GLU A 113 -6.96 17.19 -1.32
C GLU A 113 -6.60 16.95 -2.80
N GLY A 114 -5.44 17.41 -3.25
CA GLY A 114 -4.97 17.16 -4.62
C GLY A 114 -4.75 15.66 -4.88
N ARG A 115 -4.21 14.91 -3.91
CA ARG A 115 -4.09 13.45 -4.04
C ARG A 115 -5.46 12.76 -4.10
N LEU A 116 -6.46 13.25 -3.36
CA LEU A 116 -7.84 12.76 -3.46
C LEU A 116 -8.45 13.04 -4.85
N GLU A 117 -8.14 14.19 -5.47
CA GLU A 117 -8.58 14.47 -6.85
C GLU A 117 -7.96 13.50 -7.87
N ILE A 118 -6.67 13.19 -7.72
CA ILE A 118 -5.98 12.21 -8.57
C ILE A 118 -6.58 10.82 -8.35
N ALA A 119 -6.82 10.43 -7.10
CA ALA A 119 -7.44 9.16 -6.74
C ALA A 119 -8.87 9.04 -7.29
N SER A 120 -9.65 10.13 -7.22
CA SER A 120 -11.01 10.20 -7.78
C SER A 120 -11.01 10.04 -9.30
N ARG A 121 -10.06 10.68 -9.99
CA ARG A 121 -9.88 10.49 -11.44
C ARG A 121 -9.49 9.04 -11.76
N LYS A 122 -8.62 8.41 -10.95
CA LYS A 122 -8.27 7.00 -11.12
C LYS A 122 -9.49 6.10 -10.95
N LEU A 123 -10.31 6.32 -9.92
CA LEU A 123 -11.55 5.58 -9.73
C LEU A 123 -12.51 5.77 -10.91
N ASN A 124 -12.72 6.99 -11.38
CA ASN A 124 -13.58 7.26 -12.54
C ASN A 124 -13.09 6.57 -13.82
N ASN A 125 -11.77 6.43 -14.02
CA ASN A 125 -11.24 5.67 -15.15
C ASN A 125 -11.52 4.16 -15.07
N LEU A 126 -11.74 3.62 -13.86
CA LEU A 126 -12.08 2.21 -13.64
C LEU A 126 -13.58 1.92 -13.73
N ARG A 127 -14.41 2.97 -13.66
CA ARG A 127 -15.87 2.90 -13.75
C ARG A 127 -16.35 2.85 -15.20
N GLU A 128 -17.64 2.59 -15.37
CA GLU A 128 -18.30 2.57 -16.69
C GLU A 128 -18.00 3.85 -17.50
N GLY A 129 -17.53 3.67 -18.74
CA GLY A 129 -17.11 4.76 -19.63
C GLY A 129 -15.69 5.29 -19.39
N GLY A 130 -14.96 4.71 -18.45
CA GLY A 130 -13.56 5.01 -18.18
C GLY A 130 -12.58 4.31 -19.13
N LEU A 131 -11.34 4.81 -19.22
CA LEU A 131 -10.30 4.23 -20.10
C LEU A 131 -9.80 2.85 -19.63
N GLU A 132 -9.93 2.59 -18.33
CA GLU A 132 -9.47 1.36 -17.67
C GLU A 132 -10.68 0.64 -17.04
N GLU A 133 -11.86 0.79 -17.65
CA GLU A 133 -13.12 0.24 -17.15
C GLU A 133 -12.97 -1.22 -16.72
N ASN A 134 -13.48 -1.51 -15.53
CA ASN A 134 -13.47 -2.84 -14.96
C ASN A 134 -14.87 -3.15 -14.44
N GLU A 135 -15.53 -4.12 -15.07
CA GLU A 135 -16.91 -4.53 -14.75
C GLU A 135 -17.08 -4.87 -13.27
N PHE A 136 -16.10 -5.55 -12.66
CA PHE A 136 -16.16 -5.93 -11.25
C PHE A 136 -15.99 -4.73 -10.31
N VAL A 137 -15.18 -3.74 -10.69
CA VAL A 137 -15.07 -2.48 -9.94
C VAL A 137 -16.37 -1.69 -10.04
N GLU A 138 -16.99 -1.61 -11.22
CA GLU A 138 -18.28 -0.92 -11.38
C GLU A 138 -19.38 -1.60 -10.57
N GLU A 139 -19.49 -2.93 -10.63
CA GLU A 139 -20.46 -3.70 -9.84
C GLU A 139 -20.31 -3.41 -8.33
N PHE A 140 -19.07 -3.45 -7.82
CA PHE A 140 -18.77 -3.10 -6.43
C PHE A 140 -19.15 -1.66 -6.09
N VAL A 141 -18.81 -0.69 -6.96
CA VAL A 141 -19.10 0.73 -6.72
C VAL A 141 -20.60 0.98 -6.71
N GLN A 142 -21.35 0.41 -7.66
CA GLN A 142 -22.81 0.53 -7.71
C GLN A 142 -23.45 -0.08 -6.45
N TRP A 143 -23.02 -1.28 -6.07
CA TRP A 143 -23.48 -1.93 -4.86
C TRP A 143 -23.19 -1.08 -3.61
N LEU A 144 -21.97 -0.54 -3.48
CA LEU A 144 -21.58 0.27 -2.33
C LEU A 144 -22.39 1.56 -2.25
N LEU A 145 -22.63 2.23 -3.38
CA LEU A 145 -23.47 3.42 -3.44
C LEU A 145 -24.90 3.11 -2.99
N GLN A 146 -25.49 2.02 -3.51
CA GLN A 146 -26.83 1.58 -3.13
C GLN A 146 -26.91 1.26 -1.63
N TRP A 147 -25.90 0.56 -1.10
CA TRP A 147 -25.83 0.23 0.33
C TRP A 147 -25.76 1.51 1.19
N LEU A 148 -24.95 2.49 0.80
CA LEU A 148 -24.83 3.78 1.50
C LEU A 148 -26.15 4.55 1.51
N GLU A 149 -26.88 4.55 0.41
CA GLU A 149 -28.21 5.17 0.33
C GLU A 149 -29.20 4.48 1.27
N THR A 150 -29.28 3.15 1.22
CA THR A 150 -30.16 2.37 2.11
C THR A 150 -29.80 2.56 3.58
N TYR A 151 -28.51 2.59 3.92
CA TYR A 151 -28.08 2.87 5.30
C TYR A 151 -28.55 4.25 5.77
N ARG A 152 -28.40 5.28 4.93
CA ARG A 152 -28.85 6.65 5.26
C ARG A 152 -30.35 6.73 5.43
N GLU A 153 -31.12 6.03 4.60
CA GLU A 153 -32.59 6.00 4.70
C GLU A 153 -33.08 5.32 5.98
N ASN A 154 -32.42 4.22 6.38
CA ASN A 154 -32.78 3.48 7.60
C ASN A 154 -32.40 4.22 8.90
N ASN A 155 -31.45 5.15 8.84
CA ASN A 155 -30.93 5.90 9.99
C ASN A 155 -31.32 7.39 9.98
N LYS A 156 -32.33 7.77 9.17
CA LYS A 156 -32.89 9.12 9.10
C LYS A 156 -34.10 9.28 10.02
#